data_AF-A0A8T3UVG1-F1
#
_entry.id   AF-A0A8T3UVG1-F1
#
_cell.length_a   1.000
_cell.length_b   1.000
_cell.length_c   1.000
_cell.angle_alpha   90.00
_cell.angle_beta   90.00
_cell.angle_gamma   90.00
#
_symmetry.space_group_name_H-M   'P 1'
#
loop_
_entity.id
_entity.type
_entity.pdbx_description
1 polymer ?
#
loop_
_entity_poly.entity_id
_entity_poly.type
_entity_poly.pdbx_seq_one_letter_code
_entity_poly.pdbx_strand_id
1 'polypeptide(L)'
;MAALTMSIIEACLVAILLSALFFFFRKDKSSKGFGFLGYVTLTLVILQVAFGMYLLVTDSVLLIYGYTHWVILLLYVTTMSIFLLAYYIGKYYRISTLLFGSLSAVMFVLMLVDMFLGLPLSYFYNAYSGIGISYLLGFGRTAMSSAGISTAFVALLILSLSTLFLSFYSIFKRQRS
;
A
#
# COMPACT_ATOMS: atom_id res chain seq x y z
N MET A 1 -24.40 3.24 -15.30
CA MET A 1 -23.78 4.25 -14.41
C MET A 1 -22.57 3.72 -13.65
N ALA A 2 -22.60 2.50 -13.07
CA ALA A 2 -21.46 1.92 -12.34
C ALA A 2 -20.15 1.77 -13.17
N ALA A 3 -20.25 1.45 -14.46
CA ALA A 3 -19.07 1.36 -15.34
C ALA A 3 -18.40 2.71 -15.62
N LEU A 4 -19.15 3.82 -15.54
CA LEU A 4 -18.64 5.17 -15.81
C LEU A 4 -17.92 5.75 -14.57
N THR A 5 -18.34 5.37 -13.36
CA THR A 5 -17.67 5.76 -12.12
C THR A 5 -16.38 4.98 -11.91
N MET A 6 -16.31 3.73 -12.37
CA MET A 6 -15.11 2.89 -12.28
C MET A 6 -13.97 3.42 -13.16
N SER A 7 -14.25 3.86 -14.38
CA SER A 7 -13.24 4.40 -15.30
C SER A 7 -12.66 5.75 -14.87
N ILE A 8 -13.46 6.60 -14.20
CA ILE A 8 -12.99 7.89 -13.67
C ILE A 8 -12.02 7.66 -12.50
N ILE A 9 -12.32 6.69 -11.64
CA ILE A 9 -11.43 6.33 -10.52
C ILE A 9 -10.11 5.79 -11.07
N GLU A 10 -10.14 4.83 -12.00
CA GLU A 10 -8.95 4.29 -12.66
C GLU A 10 -8.09 5.36 -13.34
N ALA A 11 -8.71 6.30 -14.05
CA ALA A 11 -8.03 7.41 -14.70
C ALA A 11 -7.36 8.37 -13.69
N CYS A 12 -8.04 8.70 -12.60
CA CYS A 12 -7.46 9.51 -11.52
C CYS A 12 -6.25 8.80 -10.88
N LEU A 13 -6.28 7.48 -10.77
CA LEU A 13 -5.22 6.69 -10.15
C LEU A 13 -3.99 6.55 -11.01
N VAL A 14 -4.20 6.30 -12.30
CA VAL A 14 -3.11 6.34 -13.29
C VAL A 14 -2.52 7.76 -13.37
N ALA A 15 -3.33 8.81 -13.26
CA ALA A 15 -2.84 10.18 -13.22
C ALA A 15 -2.02 10.48 -11.94
N ILE A 16 -2.42 9.96 -10.78
CA ILE A 16 -1.66 10.09 -9.52
C ILE A 16 -0.35 9.30 -9.58
N LEU A 17 -0.35 8.09 -10.13
CA LEU A 17 0.85 7.27 -10.34
C LEU A 17 1.81 7.89 -11.35
N LEU A 18 1.29 8.36 -12.48
CA LEU A 18 2.10 9.02 -13.52
C LEU A 18 2.66 10.35 -13.03
N SER A 19 1.92 11.12 -12.24
CA SER A 19 2.44 12.34 -11.64
C SER A 19 3.52 12.05 -10.58
N ALA A 20 3.37 11.00 -9.77
CA ALA A 20 4.41 10.55 -8.84
C ALA A 20 5.68 10.05 -9.57
N LEU A 21 5.52 9.31 -10.67
CA LEU A 21 6.62 8.79 -11.51
C LEU A 21 7.34 9.90 -12.28
N PHE A 22 6.60 10.77 -12.97
CA PHE A 22 7.16 11.90 -13.74
C PHE A 22 8.00 12.82 -12.86
N PHE A 23 7.65 12.88 -11.58
CA PHE A 23 8.32 13.69 -10.58
C PHE A 23 9.55 13.04 -9.96
N PHE A 24 9.58 11.71 -9.86
CA PHE A 24 10.76 10.94 -9.44
C PHE A 24 11.96 11.18 -10.38
N PHE A 25 11.69 11.40 -11.67
CA PHE A 25 12.71 11.73 -12.67
C PHE A 25 13.12 13.20 -12.68
N ARG A 26 12.40 14.09 -11.98
CA ARG A 26 12.78 15.50 -11.87
C ARG A 26 13.93 15.63 -10.87
N LYS A 27 15.14 15.53 -11.40
CA LYS A 27 16.42 15.64 -10.71
C LYS A 27 16.58 17.05 -10.12
N ASP A 28 16.01 17.29 -8.95
CA ASP A 28 16.18 18.57 -8.27
C ASP A 28 17.55 18.64 -7.58
N LYS A 29 18.35 19.64 -7.96
CA LYS A 29 19.71 19.89 -7.45
C LYS A 29 19.71 20.45 -6.01
N SER A 30 18.54 20.56 -5.37
CA SER A 30 18.35 21.19 -4.06
C SER A 30 18.11 20.19 -2.92
N SER A 31 18.79 19.04 -2.93
CA SER A 31 18.70 18.07 -1.85
C SER A 31 19.76 18.32 -0.77
N LYS A 32 19.53 19.31 0.09
CA LYS A 32 20.20 19.37 1.41
C LYS A 32 19.52 18.47 2.46
N GLY A 33 18.50 17.69 2.09
CA GLY A 33 17.71 16.89 3.04
C GLY A 33 17.32 15.48 2.61
N PHE A 34 17.48 15.09 1.34
CA PHE A 34 17.12 13.76 0.84
C PHE A 34 18.38 12.91 0.65
N GLY A 35 18.81 12.26 1.74
CA GLY A 35 19.81 11.20 1.65
C GLY A 35 19.24 9.97 0.92
N PHE A 36 20.12 9.05 0.51
CA PHE A 36 19.76 7.76 -0.13
C PHE A 36 18.56 7.07 0.53
N LEU A 37 18.53 7.02 1.87
CA LEU A 37 17.41 6.43 2.62
C LEU A 37 16.06 7.10 2.34
N GLY A 38 16.03 8.43 2.19
CA GLY A 38 14.79 9.15 1.91
C GLY A 38 14.23 8.84 0.53
N TYR A 39 15.10 8.60 -0.46
CA TYR A 39 14.71 8.13 -1.80
C TYR A 39 14.17 6.71 -1.76
N VAL A 40 14.84 5.80 -1.06
CA VAL A 40 14.37 4.41 -0.92
C VAL A 40 12.99 4.38 -0.24
N THR A 41 12.79 5.13 0.85
CA THR A 41 11.48 5.23 1.50
C THR A 41 10.40 5.73 0.53
N LEU A 42 10.72 6.76 -0.26
CA LEU A 42 9.78 7.33 -1.22
C LEU A 42 9.39 6.31 -2.30
N THR A 43 10.36 5.59 -2.86
CA THR A 43 10.10 4.53 -3.84
C THR A 43 9.23 3.42 -3.25
N LEU A 44 9.51 2.98 -2.02
CA LEU A 44 8.71 1.95 -1.35
C LEU A 44 7.26 2.41 -1.13
N VAL A 45 7.04 3.65 -0.70
CA VAL A 45 5.69 4.19 -0.51
C VAL A 45 4.94 4.30 -1.83
N ILE A 46 5.59 4.76 -2.91
CA ILE A 46 4.97 4.81 -4.25
C ILE A 46 4.54 3.42 -4.70
N LEU A 47 5.39 2.40 -4.53
CA LEU A 47 5.05 1.03 -4.91
C LEU A 47 3.89 0.48 -4.07
N GLN A 48 3.83 0.79 -2.77
CA GLN A 48 2.69 0.38 -1.93
C GLN A 48 1.38 1.02 -2.39
N VAL A 49 1.41 2.30 -2.71
CA VAL A 49 0.26 3.00 -3.30
C VAL A 49 -0.12 2.31 -4.62
N ALA A 50 0.83 2.00 -5.49
CA ALA A 50 0.58 1.34 -6.76
C ALA A 50 -0.13 -0.03 -6.61
N PHE A 51 0.42 -0.90 -5.75
CA PHE A 51 -0.15 -2.23 -5.51
C PHE A 51 -1.50 -2.18 -4.78
N GLY A 52 -1.64 -1.28 -3.79
CA GLY A 52 -2.91 -1.07 -3.11
C GLY A 52 -3.99 -0.57 -4.07
N MET A 53 -3.63 0.33 -4.99
CA MET A 53 -4.56 0.78 -6.03
C MET A 53 -4.93 -0.33 -7.00
N TYR A 54 -3.96 -1.12 -7.44
CA TYR A 54 -4.21 -2.28 -8.29
C TYR A 54 -5.22 -3.22 -7.63
N LEU A 55 -5.07 -3.54 -6.35
CA LEU A 55 -5.99 -4.39 -5.60
C LEU A 55 -7.39 -3.76 -5.47
N LEU A 56 -7.49 -2.47 -5.16
CA LEU A 56 -8.77 -1.77 -5.04
C LEU A 56 -9.60 -1.82 -6.34
N VAL A 57 -8.93 -1.79 -7.49
CA VAL A 57 -9.56 -1.78 -8.81
C VAL A 57 -9.86 -3.20 -9.31
N THR A 58 -8.90 -4.10 -9.19
CA THR A 58 -8.95 -5.41 -9.87
C THR A 58 -9.53 -6.52 -9.01
N ASP A 59 -9.55 -6.35 -7.69
CA ASP A 59 -10.01 -7.39 -6.76
C ASP A 59 -11.49 -7.22 -6.40
N SER A 60 -12.36 -7.70 -7.29
CA SER A 60 -13.81 -7.70 -7.07
C SER A 60 -14.23 -8.60 -5.91
N VAL A 61 -13.43 -9.63 -5.58
CA VAL A 61 -13.69 -10.52 -4.44
C VAL A 61 -13.51 -9.76 -3.12
N LEU A 62 -12.46 -8.93 -3.04
CA LEU A 62 -12.24 -8.05 -1.89
C LEU A 62 -13.39 -7.05 -1.73
N LEU A 63 -13.93 -6.50 -2.83
CA LEU A 63 -15.05 -5.57 -2.78
C LEU A 63 -16.34 -6.25 -2.28
N ILE A 64 -16.65 -7.44 -2.81
CA ILE A 64 -17.95 -8.11 -2.58
C ILE A 64 -17.95 -8.84 -1.23
N TYR A 65 -16.90 -9.60 -0.95
CA TYR A 65 -16.86 -10.48 0.22
C TYR A 65 -16.02 -9.87 1.35
N GLY A 66 -14.92 -9.20 1.02
CA GLY A 66 -13.98 -8.56 1.94
C GLY A 66 -14.17 -7.07 2.16
N TYR A 67 -15.41 -6.57 2.10
CA TYR A 67 -15.69 -5.12 2.00
C TYR A 67 -14.97 -4.29 3.07
N THR A 68 -14.89 -4.77 4.31
CA THR A 68 -14.16 -4.08 5.38
C THR A 68 -12.67 -3.94 5.06
N HIS A 69 -12.03 -5.00 4.57
CA HIS A 69 -10.64 -4.94 4.11
C HIS A 69 -10.50 -3.95 2.96
N TRP A 70 -11.41 -4.01 1.98
CA TRP A 70 -11.40 -3.08 0.85
C TRP A 70 -11.46 -1.61 1.30
N VAL A 71 -12.34 -1.28 2.26
CA VAL A 71 -12.43 0.08 2.83
C VAL A 71 -11.16 0.48 3.59
N ILE A 72 -10.58 -0.43 4.37
CA ILE A 72 -9.31 -0.20 5.07
C ILE A 72 -8.19 0.07 4.06
N LEU A 73 -8.12 -0.71 2.98
CA LEU A 73 -7.13 -0.53 1.92
C LEU A 73 -7.32 0.82 1.21
N LEU A 74 -8.57 1.23 0.96
CA LEU A 74 -8.90 2.56 0.41
C LEU A 74 -8.38 3.68 1.32
N LEU A 75 -8.66 3.61 2.62
CA LEU A 75 -8.17 4.57 3.60
C LEU A 75 -6.64 4.57 3.69
N TYR A 76 -6.03 3.39 3.65
CA TYR A 76 -4.57 3.25 3.64
C TYR A 76 -3.94 3.94 2.42
N VAL A 77 -4.44 3.67 1.21
CA VAL A 77 -3.85 4.23 0.01
C VAL A 77 -4.08 5.74 -0.10
N THR A 78 -5.27 6.22 0.26
CA THR A 78 -5.56 7.66 0.26
C THR A 78 -4.70 8.41 1.28
N THR A 79 -4.59 7.91 2.51
CA THR A 79 -3.73 8.54 3.55
C THR A 79 -2.26 8.51 3.16
N MET A 80 -1.74 7.37 2.67
CA MET A 80 -0.37 7.26 2.18
C MET A 80 -0.09 8.27 1.05
N SER A 81 -1.03 8.46 0.13
CA SER A 81 -0.89 9.42 -0.98
C SER A 81 -0.84 10.88 -0.49
N ILE A 82 -1.67 11.25 0.48
CA ILE A 82 -1.66 12.59 1.09
C ILE A 82 -0.31 12.85 1.77
N PHE A 83 0.17 11.89 2.56
CA PHE A 83 1.45 12.04 3.26
C PHE A 83 2.66 11.97 2.33
N LEU A 84 2.56 11.26 1.20
CA LEU A 84 3.55 11.27 0.13
C LEU A 84 3.72 12.67 -0.47
N LEU A 85 2.61 13.36 -0.74
CA LEU A 85 2.64 14.74 -1.21
C LEU A 85 3.26 15.68 -0.16
N ALA A 86 2.84 15.55 1.10
CA ALA A 86 3.37 16.35 2.20
C ALA A 86 4.87 16.10 2.47
N TYR A 87 5.32 14.85 2.32
CA TYR A 87 6.72 14.45 2.44
C TYR A 87 7.57 15.07 1.34
N TYR A 88 7.07 15.09 0.11
CA TYR A 88 7.76 15.70 -1.02
C TYR A 88 7.95 17.22 -0.85
N ILE A 89 6.91 17.93 -0.37
CA ILE A 89 6.98 19.38 -0.11
C ILE A 89 8.09 19.72 0.92
N GLY A 90 8.64 18.73 1.62
CA GLY A 90 9.83 18.86 2.45
C GLY A 90 9.58 19.50 3.82
N LYS A 91 8.43 20.18 3.99
CA LYS A 91 8.03 20.86 5.22
C LYS A 91 7.73 19.89 6.37
N TYR A 92 7.30 18.66 6.08
CA TYR A 92 6.81 17.71 7.09
C TYR A 92 7.55 16.36 7.07
N TYR A 93 8.80 16.33 6.60
CA TYR A 93 9.60 15.11 6.43
C TYR A 93 9.50 14.14 7.62
N ARG A 94 9.79 14.60 8.85
CA ARG A 94 9.81 13.74 10.05
C ARG A 94 8.45 13.11 10.35
N ILE A 95 7.40 13.92 10.29
CA ILE A 95 6.04 13.48 10.60
C ILE A 95 5.57 12.49 9.53
N SER A 96 5.78 12.82 8.25
CA SER A 96 5.44 11.92 7.15
C SER A 96 6.19 10.59 7.22
N THR A 97 7.49 10.58 7.53
CA THR A 97 8.25 9.33 7.68
C THR A 97 7.73 8.47 8.83
N LEU A 98 7.42 9.08 9.98
CA LEU A 98 6.85 8.36 11.12
C LEU A 98 5.47 7.78 10.77
N LEU A 99 4.65 8.54 10.04
CA LEU A 99 3.34 8.09 9.59
C LEU A 99 3.42 6.99 8.55
N PHE A 100 4.37 7.04 7.61
CA PHE A 100 4.62 5.92 6.69
C PHE A 100 4.94 4.64 7.46
N GLY A 101 5.86 4.72 8.43
CA GLY A 101 6.19 3.59 9.28
C GLY A 101 4.97 3.06 10.04
N SER A 102 4.20 3.95 10.68
CA SER A 102 3.05 3.58 11.50
C SER A 102 1.90 2.98 10.68
N LEU A 103 1.55 3.60 9.56
CA LEU A 103 0.51 3.11 8.65
C LEU A 103 0.92 1.77 8.01
N SER A 104 2.18 1.63 7.59
CA SER A 104 2.69 0.35 7.09
C SER A 104 2.70 -0.74 8.17
N ALA A 105 2.94 -0.40 9.44
CA ALA A 105 2.82 -1.34 10.55
C ALA A 105 1.39 -1.89 10.66
N VAL A 106 0.42 -0.97 10.67
CA VAL A 106 -1.00 -1.32 10.78
C VAL A 106 -1.43 -2.18 9.60
N MET A 107 -1.09 -1.76 8.37
CA MET A 107 -1.43 -2.52 7.17
C MET A 107 -0.80 -3.91 7.17
N PHE A 108 0.48 -4.02 7.56
CA PHE A 108 1.16 -5.31 7.69
C PHE A 108 0.45 -6.25 8.67
N VAL A 109 0.11 -5.75 9.86
CA VAL A 109 -0.62 -6.53 10.88
C VAL A 109 -1.99 -6.96 10.36
N LEU A 110 -2.75 -6.05 9.75
CA LEU A 110 -4.08 -6.36 9.22
C LEU A 110 -4.02 -7.43 8.12
N MET A 111 -3.06 -7.34 7.20
CA MET A 111 -2.87 -8.39 6.18
C MET A 111 -2.49 -9.74 6.79
N LEU A 112 -1.68 -9.77 7.85
CA LEU A 112 -1.39 -11.02 8.57
C LEU A 112 -2.64 -11.59 9.26
N VAL A 113 -3.42 -10.74 9.92
CA VAL A 113 -4.68 -11.14 10.55
C VAL A 113 -5.63 -11.73 9.49
N ASP A 114 -5.77 -11.08 8.34
CA ASP A 114 -6.58 -11.60 7.23
C ASP A 114 -6.05 -12.91 6.66
N MET A 115 -4.73 -13.07 6.62
CA MET A 115 -4.11 -14.31 6.18
C MET A 115 -4.41 -15.48 7.12
N PHE A 116 -4.22 -15.29 8.42
CA PHE A 116 -4.32 -16.38 9.40
C PHE A 116 -5.75 -16.68 9.85
N LEU A 117 -6.62 -15.67 9.91
CA LEU A 117 -8.01 -15.83 10.34
C LEU A 117 -8.97 -16.03 9.16
N GLY A 118 -8.46 -16.24 7.95
CA GLY A 118 -9.26 -16.61 6.79
C GLY A 118 -10.14 -15.47 6.27
N LEU A 119 -9.62 -14.24 6.26
CA LEU A 119 -10.34 -13.00 6.00
C LEU A 119 -11.46 -12.76 7.04
N PRO A 120 -11.17 -12.63 8.35
CA PRO A 120 -12.18 -12.37 9.37
C PRO A 120 -12.87 -11.00 9.18
N LEU A 121 -12.24 -10.09 8.42
CA LEU A 121 -12.81 -8.81 8.01
C LEU A 121 -13.77 -8.95 6.82
N SER A 122 -13.89 -10.15 6.26
CA SER A 122 -14.83 -10.52 5.20
C SER A 122 -16.03 -11.29 5.76
N TYR A 123 -17.19 -11.15 5.12
CA TYR A 123 -18.45 -11.75 5.54
C TYR A 123 -18.54 -13.28 5.30
N PHE A 124 -17.41 -14.00 5.16
CA PHE A 124 -17.42 -15.45 5.05
C PHE A 124 -17.78 -16.09 6.41
N TYR A 125 -19.07 -16.19 6.68
CA TYR A 125 -19.63 -17.00 7.77
C TYR A 125 -19.21 -18.45 7.52
N ASN A 126 -18.35 -19.01 8.38
CA ASN A 126 -17.67 -20.32 8.23
C ASN A 126 -16.60 -20.40 7.12
N ALA A 127 -15.70 -19.42 7.02
CA ALA A 127 -14.48 -19.60 6.24
C ALA A 127 -13.63 -20.75 6.81
N TYR A 128 -13.53 -21.87 6.08
CA TYR A 128 -12.60 -22.95 6.40
C TYR A 128 -11.18 -22.39 6.59
N SER A 129 -10.48 -22.89 7.61
CA SER A 129 -9.09 -22.54 7.91
C SER A 129 -8.20 -22.82 6.69
N GLY A 130 -7.86 -21.77 5.92
CA GLY A 130 -7.04 -21.88 4.72
C GLY A 130 -7.40 -20.92 3.59
N ILE A 131 -8.63 -20.40 3.54
CA ILE A 131 -9.08 -19.49 2.46
C ILE A 131 -8.21 -18.23 2.39
N GLY A 132 -7.91 -17.60 3.54
CA GLY A 132 -7.08 -16.39 3.60
C GLY A 132 -5.67 -16.61 3.04
N ILE A 133 -5.00 -17.70 3.43
CA ILE A 133 -3.68 -18.07 2.90
C ILE A 133 -3.76 -18.34 1.40
N SER A 134 -4.73 -19.12 0.94
CA SER A 134 -4.86 -19.44 -0.48
C SER A 134 -5.34 -18.27 -1.33
N TYR A 135 -5.93 -17.23 -0.73
CA TYR A 135 -6.33 -16.01 -1.41
C TYR A 135 -5.15 -15.03 -1.54
N LEU A 136 -4.44 -14.79 -0.44
CA LEU A 136 -3.30 -13.85 -0.38
C LEU A 136 -2.02 -14.43 -0.99
N LEU A 137 -1.75 -15.72 -0.79
CA LEU A 137 -0.51 -16.40 -1.21
C LEU A 137 -0.74 -17.49 -2.27
N GLY A 138 -1.95 -17.65 -2.81
CA GLY A 138 -2.29 -18.79 -3.67
C GLY A 138 -1.70 -18.76 -5.08
N PHE A 139 -1.16 -17.63 -5.54
CA PHE A 139 -0.57 -17.45 -6.87
C PHE A 139 -1.44 -18.01 -8.01
N GLY A 140 -2.75 -17.73 -7.99
CA GLY A 140 -3.67 -18.15 -9.06
C GLY A 140 -4.15 -19.59 -8.97
N ARG A 141 -3.83 -20.32 -7.89
CA ARG A 141 -4.27 -21.71 -7.69
C ARG A 141 -5.69 -21.85 -7.14
N THR A 142 -6.41 -20.75 -6.94
CA THR A 142 -7.78 -20.76 -6.41
C THR A 142 -8.76 -20.06 -7.33
N ALA A 143 -10.01 -20.50 -7.31
CA ALA A 143 -11.10 -19.85 -8.06
C ALA A 143 -11.36 -18.39 -7.59
N MET A 144 -10.92 -18.03 -6.39
CA MET A 144 -11.18 -16.72 -5.77
C MET A 144 -10.03 -15.72 -5.95
N SER A 145 -8.82 -16.14 -6.31
CA SER A 145 -7.66 -15.25 -6.42
C SER A 145 -6.86 -15.54 -7.68
N SER A 146 -6.62 -14.50 -8.47
CA SER A 146 -5.74 -14.58 -9.63
C SER A 146 -4.27 -14.47 -9.21
N ALA A 147 -3.34 -14.94 -10.05
CA ALA A 147 -1.91 -14.81 -9.77
C ALA A 147 -1.48 -13.35 -9.58
N GLY A 148 -2.10 -12.40 -10.30
CA GLY A 148 -1.86 -10.96 -10.15
C GLY A 148 -2.30 -10.43 -8.78
N ILE A 149 -3.48 -10.82 -8.31
CA ILE A 149 -4.03 -10.43 -7.00
C ILE A 149 -3.12 -10.96 -5.87
N SER A 150 -2.81 -12.26 -5.84
CA SER A 150 -1.91 -12.81 -4.83
C SER A 150 -0.53 -12.14 -4.85
N THR A 151 0.03 -11.89 -6.04
CA THR A 151 1.33 -11.23 -6.16
C THR A 151 1.29 -9.80 -5.61
N ALA A 152 0.21 -9.06 -5.88
CA ALA A 152 0.04 -7.70 -5.36
C ALA A 152 -0.10 -7.68 -3.83
N PHE A 153 -0.82 -8.63 -3.23
CA PHE A 153 -0.89 -8.77 -1.77
C PHE A 153 0.47 -9.11 -1.15
N VAL A 154 1.21 -10.07 -1.72
CA VAL A 154 2.56 -10.43 -1.27
C VAL A 154 3.50 -9.23 -1.38
N ALA A 155 3.48 -8.53 -2.50
CA ALA A 155 4.29 -7.34 -2.71
C ALA A 155 3.93 -6.26 -1.68
N LEU A 156 2.64 -6.00 -1.45
CA LEU A 156 2.19 -5.03 -0.46
C LEU A 156 2.67 -5.41 0.95
N LEU A 157 2.58 -6.69 1.34
CA LEU A 157 3.07 -7.22 2.61
C LEU A 157 4.57 -6.97 2.81
N ILE A 158 5.40 -7.33 1.82
CA ILE A 158 6.86 -7.15 1.88
C ILE A 158 7.22 -5.66 1.91
N LEU A 159 6.55 -4.84 1.10
CA LEU A 159 6.81 -3.41 1.03
C LEU A 159 6.38 -2.68 2.31
N SER A 160 5.27 -3.07 2.94
CA SER A 160 4.84 -2.55 4.23
C SER A 160 5.84 -2.88 5.33
N LEU A 161 6.33 -4.13 5.39
CA LEU A 161 7.37 -4.51 6.34
C LEU A 161 8.68 -3.75 6.10
N SER A 162 9.09 -3.59 4.83
CA SER A 162 10.31 -2.86 4.48
C SER A 162 10.21 -1.38 4.85
N THR A 163 9.05 -0.76 4.59
CA THR A 163 8.80 0.66 4.91
C THR A 163 8.74 0.90 6.40
N LEU A 164 8.19 -0.04 7.17
CA LEU A 164 8.21 -0.03 8.63
C LEU A 164 9.64 0.09 9.15
N PHE A 165 10.50 -0.87 8.80
CA PHE A 165 11.88 -0.91 9.29
C PHE A 165 12.69 0.30 8.82
N LEU A 166 12.56 0.68 7.55
CA LEU A 166 13.29 1.81 6.99
C LEU A 166 12.88 3.14 7.61
N SER A 167 11.58 3.34 7.87
CA SER A 167 11.06 4.54 8.51
C SER A 167 11.59 4.68 9.93
N PHE A 168 11.52 3.63 10.74
CA PHE A 168 12.09 3.65 12.10
C PHE A 168 13.60 3.84 12.09
N TYR A 169 14.33 3.12 11.22
CA TYR A 169 15.78 3.27 11.08
C TYR A 169 16.19 4.71 10.73
N SER A 170 15.48 5.35 9.80
CA SER A 170 15.76 6.72 9.36
C SER A 170 15.55 7.75 10.48
N ILE A 171 14.58 7.52 11.37
CA ILE A 171 14.32 8.38 12.54
C ILE A 171 15.46 8.25 13.54
N PHE A 172 15.86 7.01 13.90
CA PHE A 172 16.93 6.78 14.88
C PHE A 172 18.30 7.26 14.41
N LYS A 173 18.65 7.03 13.13
CA LYS A 173 19.95 7.47 12.58
C LYS A 173 20.12 8.99 12.68
N ARG A 174 19.04 9.74 12.45
CA ARG A 174 19.07 11.21 12.43
C ARG A 174 19.05 11.85 13.83
N GLN A 175 18.71 11.10 14.87
CA GLN A 175 18.88 11.56 16.27
C GLN A 175 20.35 11.50 16.73
N ARG A 176 21.20 10.74 16.03
CA ARG A 176 22.62 10.57 16.37
C ARG A 176 23.57 11.49 15.61
N SER A 177 23.09 12.26 14.63
CA SER A 177 23.88 13.23 13.84
C SER A 177 23.53 14.65 14.23
#